data_AF-A0A7C7RSC4-F1
#
_entry.id   AF-A0A7C7RSC4-F1
#
_cell.length_a   1.000
_cell.length_b   1.000
_cell.length_c   1.000
_cell.angle_alpha   90.00
_cell.angle_beta   90.00
_cell.angle_gamma   90.00
#
_symmetry.space_group_name_H-M   'P 1'
#
loop_
_entity.id
_entity.type
_entity.pdbx_description
1 polymer ?
#
loop_
_entity_poly.entity_id
_entity_poly.type
_entity_poly.pdbx_seq_one_letter_code
_entity_poly.pdbx_strand_id
1 'polypeptide(L)'
;MSLLEKGDDEVHRHFSGREKPEWVSMDPEEIVSLIVKMGRRGVPPSQIGMTLRDVYGIPSVKQVLGKRISDVLEEQGVAQKIPEDLLSLMKKAYKIRKHLEIHRKDFHSKRGLQLTESKIRRLVKYYKRTGKLPEDWRYDPSMLEMIIT
;
A
#
# COMPACT_ATOMS: atom_id res chain seq x y z
N MET A 1 14.68 -0.60 23.46
CA MET A 1 14.11 -1.11 22.19
C MET A 1 15.07 -0.76 21.06
N SER A 2 16.11 -1.57 20.91
CA SER A 2 17.27 -1.37 20.03
C SER A 2 16.90 -1.50 18.54
N LEU A 3 17.37 -0.56 17.72
CA LEU A 3 17.28 -0.55 16.24
C LEU A 3 18.17 -1.62 15.55
N LEU A 4 18.52 -2.70 16.24
CA LEU A 4 19.52 -3.70 15.82
C LEU A 4 18.99 -5.14 15.82
N GLU A 5 17.67 -5.33 15.85
CA GLU A 5 17.09 -6.64 15.55
C GLU A 5 16.55 -6.62 14.12
N LYS A 6 17.15 -7.46 13.28
CA LYS A 6 16.63 -7.79 11.96
C LYS A 6 15.38 -8.63 12.23
N GLY A 7 14.21 -8.01 12.16
CA GLY A 7 12.95 -8.73 12.32
C GLY A 7 12.80 -9.70 11.13
N ASP A 8 12.99 -10.99 11.38
CA ASP A 8 12.77 -12.08 10.42
C ASP A 8 11.27 -12.46 10.34
N ASP A 9 10.37 -11.49 10.59
CA ASP A 9 8.92 -11.63 10.48
C ASP A 9 8.46 -11.59 9.01
N GLU A 10 9.21 -12.23 8.12
CA GLU A 10 8.76 -12.41 6.74
C GLU A 10 7.67 -13.49 6.70
N VAL A 11 6.58 -13.18 6.01
CA VAL A 11 5.54 -14.18 5.75
C VAL A 11 6.08 -15.20 4.74
N HIS A 12 6.71 -16.24 5.26
CA HIS A 12 7.12 -17.40 4.48
C HIS A 12 5.86 -18.18 4.08
N ARG A 13 5.44 -18.03 2.82
CA ARG A 13 4.36 -18.87 2.30
C ARG A 13 4.88 -20.30 2.18
N HIS A 14 4.19 -21.23 2.82
CA HIS A 14 4.30 -22.63 2.46
C HIS A 14 3.96 -22.77 0.97
N PHE A 15 4.78 -23.53 0.25
CA PHE A 15 4.62 -23.76 -1.19
C PHE A 15 3.41 -24.68 -1.43
N SER A 16 2.19 -24.19 -1.17
CA SER A 16 1.01 -24.76 -1.81
C SER A 16 1.11 -24.40 -3.29
N GLY A 17 0.83 -25.36 -4.18
CA GLY A 17 1.05 -25.22 -5.61
C GLY A 17 0.44 -23.95 -6.23
N ARG A 18 0.74 -23.70 -7.50
CA ARG A 18 0.12 -22.57 -8.25
C ARG A 18 -1.38 -22.76 -8.48
N GLU A 19 -1.92 -23.89 -8.05
CA GLU A 19 -3.29 -24.31 -8.29
C GLU A 19 -4.26 -23.70 -7.28
N LYS A 20 -5.50 -23.53 -7.74
CA LYS A 20 -6.62 -23.04 -6.94
C LYS A 20 -6.90 -24.07 -5.83
N PRO A 21 -6.95 -23.68 -4.55
CA PRO A 21 -7.34 -24.60 -3.48
C PRO A 21 -8.77 -25.10 -3.70
N GLU A 22 -9.00 -26.39 -3.44
CA GLU A 22 -10.29 -27.06 -3.72
C GLU A 22 -11.47 -26.44 -2.96
N TRP A 23 -11.23 -25.87 -1.77
CA TRP A 23 -12.28 -25.26 -0.94
C TRP A 23 -12.69 -23.84 -1.39
N VAL A 24 -12.00 -23.25 -2.37
CA VAL A 24 -12.38 -21.93 -2.89
C VAL A 24 -13.46 -22.12 -3.96
N SER A 25 -14.73 -22.07 -3.57
CA SER A 25 -15.84 -22.26 -4.53
C SER A 25 -16.15 -21.03 -5.38
N MET A 26 -15.65 -19.85 -5.03
CA MET A 26 -15.92 -18.60 -5.78
C MET A 26 -15.36 -18.64 -7.21
N ASP A 27 -16.14 -18.06 -8.12
CA ASP A 27 -15.75 -17.90 -9.51
C ASP A 27 -14.70 -16.78 -9.67
N PRO A 28 -13.72 -16.95 -10.57
CA PRO A 28 -12.72 -15.92 -10.87
C PRO A 28 -13.32 -14.55 -11.21
N GLU A 29 -14.43 -14.53 -11.95
CA GLU A 29 -15.12 -13.30 -12.37
C GLU A 29 -15.74 -12.56 -11.18
N GLU A 30 -16.33 -13.30 -10.24
CA GLU A 30 -16.91 -12.72 -9.03
C GLU A 30 -15.83 -12.05 -8.17
N ILE A 31 -14.66 -12.69 -8.04
CA ILE A 31 -13.52 -12.14 -7.32
C ILE A 31 -13.02 -10.84 -7.97
N VAL A 32 -12.93 -10.79 -9.30
CA VAL A 32 -12.57 -9.57 -10.02
C VAL A 32 -13.59 -8.46 -9.75
N SER A 33 -14.89 -8.77 -9.83
CA SER A 33 -15.97 -7.80 -9.58
C SER A 33 -15.87 -7.20 -8.17
N LEU A 34 -15.54 -8.04 -7.18
CA LEU A 34 -15.40 -7.67 -5.79
C LEU A 34 -14.16 -6.78 -5.57
N ILE A 35 -13.03 -7.13 -6.19
CA ILE A 35 -11.81 -6.30 -6.19
C ILE A 35 -12.10 -4.92 -6.78
N VAL A 36 -12.78 -4.87 -7.94
CA VAL A 36 -13.14 -3.61 -8.61
C VAL A 36 -14.09 -2.79 -7.74
N LYS A 37 -15.09 -3.42 -7.11
CA LYS A 37 -16.02 -2.73 -6.19
C LYS A 37 -15.29 -2.09 -5.02
N MET A 38 -14.33 -2.80 -4.40
CA MET A 38 -13.51 -2.26 -3.32
C MET A 38 -12.55 -1.17 -3.81
N GLY A 39 -11.94 -1.35 -4.98
CA GLY A 39 -11.07 -0.36 -5.61
C GLY A 39 -11.79 0.95 -5.91
N ARG A 40 -13.02 0.89 -6.45
CA ARG A 40 -13.87 2.07 -6.68
C ARG A 40 -14.23 2.82 -5.40
N ARG A 41 -14.28 2.12 -4.26
CA ARG A 41 -14.47 2.73 -2.94
C ARG A 41 -13.19 3.37 -2.37
N GLY A 42 -12.08 3.27 -3.08
CA GLY A 42 -10.78 3.79 -2.64
C GLY A 42 -10.07 2.91 -1.62
N VAL A 43 -10.51 1.65 -1.43
CA VAL A 43 -9.85 0.71 -0.51
C VAL A 43 -8.47 0.34 -1.07
N PRO A 44 -7.39 0.41 -0.26
CA PRO A 44 -6.05 0.09 -0.73
C PRO A 44 -5.88 -1.41 -1.05
N PRO A 45 -5.05 -1.77 -2.05
CA PRO A 45 -4.81 -3.16 -2.46
C PRO A 45 -4.44 -4.11 -1.31
N SER A 46 -3.63 -3.66 -0.35
CA SER A 46 -3.26 -4.47 0.83
C SER A 46 -4.48 -4.88 1.66
N GLN A 47 -5.38 -3.92 1.92
CA GLN A 47 -6.60 -4.14 2.68
C GLN A 47 -7.60 -4.99 1.91
N ILE A 48 -7.71 -4.81 0.59
CA ILE A 48 -8.50 -5.70 -0.28
C ILE A 48 -8.02 -7.15 -0.10
N GLY A 49 -6.70 -7.38 -0.14
CA GLY A 49 -6.13 -8.72 0.05
C GLY A 49 -6.45 -9.33 1.42
N MET A 50 -6.42 -8.53 2.49
CA MET A 50 -6.82 -8.98 3.83
C MET A 50 -8.30 -9.34 3.89
N THR A 51 -9.17 -8.48 3.35
CA THR A 51 -10.61 -8.75 3.31
C THR A 51 -10.94 -10.02 2.53
N LEU A 52 -10.27 -10.25 1.39
CA LEU A 52 -10.46 -11.48 0.61
C LEU A 52 -10.04 -12.73 1.38
N ARG A 53 -8.99 -12.65 2.21
CA ARG A 53 -8.54 -13.76 3.04
C ARG A 53 -9.48 -14.00 4.23
N ASP A 54 -9.77 -12.96 4.99
CA ASP A 54 -10.39 -13.09 6.31
C ASP A 54 -11.91 -13.22 6.21
N VAL A 55 -12.55 -12.57 5.23
CA VAL A 55 -14.01 -12.59 5.05
C VAL A 55 -14.43 -13.65 4.03
N TYR A 56 -13.71 -13.73 2.91
CA TYR A 56 -14.09 -14.58 1.78
C TYR A 56 -13.31 -15.90 1.70
N GLY A 57 -12.35 -16.13 2.61
CA GLY A 57 -11.59 -17.38 2.66
C GLY A 57 -10.65 -17.60 1.47
N ILE A 58 -10.30 -16.54 0.73
CA ILE A 58 -9.41 -16.62 -0.44
C ILE A 58 -7.96 -16.33 0.01
N PRO A 59 -7.09 -17.35 0.15
CA PRO A 59 -5.76 -17.16 0.72
C PRO A 59 -4.82 -16.35 -0.19
N SER A 60 -4.95 -16.51 -1.50
CA SER A 60 -4.10 -15.86 -2.50
C SER A 60 -4.85 -15.61 -3.80
N VAL A 61 -5.07 -14.33 -4.11
CA VAL A 61 -5.66 -13.89 -5.38
C VAL A 61 -4.81 -14.33 -6.58
N LYS A 62 -3.48 -14.38 -6.41
CA LYS A 62 -2.57 -14.81 -7.48
C LYS A 62 -2.73 -16.29 -7.84
N GLN A 63 -3.09 -17.16 -6.89
CA GLN A 63 -3.34 -18.58 -7.17
C GLN A 63 -4.65 -18.76 -7.94
N VAL A 64 -5.68 -17.96 -7.63
CA VAL A 64 -7.00 -18.10 -8.25
C VAL A 64 -7.08 -17.41 -9.62
N LEU A 65 -6.55 -16.19 -9.73
CA LEU A 65 -6.67 -15.35 -10.94
C LEU A 65 -5.40 -15.33 -11.81
N GLY A 66 -4.27 -15.86 -11.34
CA GLY A 66 -2.97 -15.73 -12.01
C GLY A 66 -2.34 -14.34 -11.98
N LYS A 67 -3.10 -13.29 -11.62
CA LYS A 67 -2.68 -11.88 -11.56
C LYS A 67 -2.59 -11.35 -10.14
N ARG A 68 -1.85 -10.26 -9.92
CA ARG A 68 -1.86 -9.56 -8.61
C ARG A 68 -3.06 -8.61 -8.54
N ILE A 69 -3.47 -8.28 -7.31
CA ILE A 69 -4.55 -7.29 -7.06
C ILE A 69 -4.23 -5.95 -7.73
N SER A 70 -2.97 -5.51 -7.68
CA SER A 70 -2.51 -4.30 -8.37
C SER A 70 -2.81 -4.33 -9.87
N ASP A 71 -2.53 -5.47 -10.50
CA ASP A 71 -2.64 -5.64 -11.95
C ASP A 71 -4.12 -5.64 -12.35
N VAL A 72 -4.98 -6.31 -11.57
CA VAL A 72 -6.44 -6.31 -11.78
C VAL A 72 -7.01 -4.89 -11.67
N LEU A 73 -6.54 -4.09 -10.71
CA LEU A 73 -6.99 -2.70 -10.55
C LEU A 73 -6.50 -1.79 -11.69
N GLU A 74 -5.27 -2.00 -12.17
CA GLU A 74 -4.68 -1.27 -13.30
C GLU A 74 -5.44 -1.60 -14.60
N GLU A 75 -5.71 -2.88 -14.88
CA GLU A 75 -6.47 -3.34 -16.06
C GLU A 75 -7.90 -2.80 -16.10
N GLN A 76 -8.53 -2.67 -14.94
CA GLN A 76 -9.91 -2.18 -14.82
C GLN A 76 -10.00 -0.66 -14.72
N GLY A 77 -8.88 0.07 -14.82
CA GLY A 77 -8.84 1.53 -14.79
C GLY A 77 -9.25 2.15 -13.45
N VAL A 78 -9.26 1.36 -12.38
CA VAL A 78 -9.65 1.80 -11.02
C VAL A 78 -8.45 1.93 -10.07
N ALA A 79 -7.23 1.74 -10.59
CA ALA A 79 -6.02 1.93 -9.83
C ALA A 79 -5.85 3.39 -9.38
N GLN A 80 -5.35 3.56 -8.16
CA GLN A 80 -5.03 4.88 -7.63
C GLN A 80 -3.83 5.48 -8.37
N LYS A 81 -3.90 6.77 -8.67
CA LYS A 81 -2.82 7.52 -9.35
C LYS A 81 -1.52 7.55 -8.53
N ILE A 82 -1.64 7.50 -7.20
CA ILE A 82 -0.51 7.51 -6.28
C ILE A 82 -0.38 6.10 -5.69
N PRO A 83 0.82 5.49 -5.71
CA PRO A 83 1.05 4.21 -5.06
C PRO A 83 0.70 4.22 -3.56
N GLU A 84 0.14 3.10 -3.09
CA GLU A 84 -0.37 2.93 -1.72
C GLU A 84 0.70 3.16 -0.65
N ASP A 85 1.91 2.65 -0.88
CA ASP A 85 3.07 2.75 0.01
C ASP A 85 3.51 4.20 0.18
N LEU A 86 3.56 4.95 -0.92
CA LEU A 86 3.86 6.38 -0.93
C LEU A 86 2.79 7.17 -0.18
N LEU A 87 1.51 6.89 -0.45
CA LEU A 87 0.37 7.53 0.21
C LEU A 87 0.36 7.26 1.73
N SER A 88 0.75 6.05 2.14
CA SER A 88 0.85 5.66 3.55
C SER A 88 1.98 6.41 4.28
N LEU A 89 3.14 6.57 3.65
CA LEU A 89 4.24 7.37 4.20
C LEU A 89 3.89 8.86 4.26
N MET A 90 3.21 9.38 3.24
CA MET A 90 2.68 10.74 3.19
C MET A 90 1.72 11.00 4.36
N LYS A 91 0.77 10.09 4.61
CA LYS A 91 -0.12 10.13 5.78
C LYS A 91 0.64 10.10 7.10
N LYS A 92 1.69 9.28 7.21
CA LYS A 92 2.53 9.22 8.41
C LYS A 92 3.29 10.53 8.63
N ALA A 93 3.89 11.10 7.59
CA ALA A 93 4.59 12.38 7.66
C ALA A 93 3.66 13.52 8.08
N TYR A 94 2.44 13.54 7.56
CA TYR A 94 1.41 14.51 7.95
C TYR A 94 1.09 14.45 9.45
N LYS A 95 0.83 13.25 9.98
CA LYS A 95 0.55 13.06 11.42
C LYS A 95 1.71 13.54 12.29
N ILE A 96 2.96 13.23 11.91
CA ILE A 96 4.15 13.67 12.66
C ILE A 96 4.29 15.18 12.60
N ARG A 97 4.00 15.83 11.47
CA ARG A 97 4.01 17.30 11.36
C ARG A 97 2.99 17.94 12.29
N LYS A 98 1.74 17.48 12.29
CA LYS A 98 0.70 17.99 13.20
C LYS A 98 1.08 17.81 14.68
N HIS A 99 1.70 16.69 15.03
CA HIS A 99 2.25 16.49 16.38
C HIS A 99 3.33 17.51 16.74
N LEU A 100 4.26 17.79 15.81
CA LEU A 100 5.36 18.74 16.03
C LEU A 100 4.93 20.21 16.03
N GLU A 101 3.80 20.55 15.39
CA GLU A 101 3.20 21.89 15.48
C GLU A 101 2.86 22.24 16.93
N ILE A 102 2.33 21.27 17.68
CA ILE A 102 1.98 21.39 19.10
C ILE A 102 3.23 21.18 19.98
N HIS A 103 4.01 20.13 19.71
CA HIS A 103 5.16 19.72 20.52
C HIS A 103 6.51 19.98 19.83
N ARG A 104 6.86 21.26 19.69
CA ARG A 104 8.07 21.68 18.94
C ARG A 104 9.40 21.16 19.47
N LYS A 105 9.47 20.79 20.75
CA LYS A 105 10.68 20.27 21.43
C LYS A 105 10.81 18.75 21.37
N ASP A 106 9.90 18.04 20.71
CA ASP A 106 10.03 16.59 20.51
C ASP A 106 11.05 16.27 19.40
N PHE A 107 12.33 16.20 19.81
CA PHE A 107 13.44 15.88 18.92
C PHE A 107 13.38 14.46 18.35
N HIS A 108 12.76 13.52 19.07
CA HIS A 108 12.63 12.14 18.61
C HIS A 108 11.68 12.09 17.40
N SER A 109 10.50 12.71 17.52
CA SER A 109 9.54 12.84 16.42
C SER A 109 10.10 13.67 15.26
N LYS A 110 10.89 14.71 15.53
CA LYS A 110 11.58 15.50 14.48
C LYS A 110 12.54 14.64 13.66
N ARG A 111 13.33 13.78 14.32
CA ARG A 111 14.18 12.80 13.62
C ARG A 111 13.33 11.78 12.84
N GLY A 112 12.24 11.30 13.43
CA GLY A 112 11.29 10.41 12.76
C GLY A 112 10.68 11.00 11.48
N LEU A 113 10.35 12.30 11.49
CA LEU A 113 9.87 13.04 10.32
C LEU A 113 10.93 13.05 9.21
N GLN A 114 12.18 13.41 9.53
CA GLN A 114 13.28 13.47 8.56
C GLN A 114 13.53 12.10 7.89
N LEU A 115 13.49 11.01 8.67
CA LEU A 115 13.62 9.64 8.15
C LEU A 115 12.46 9.27 7.22
N THR A 116 11.24 9.66 7.59
CA THR A 116 10.02 9.41 6.81
C THR A 116 10.08 10.17 5.48
N GLU A 117 10.40 11.47 5.50
CA GLU A 117 10.57 12.30 4.29
C GLU A 117 11.69 11.76 3.39
N SER A 118 12.80 11.30 3.97
CA SER A 118 13.88 10.66 3.21
C SER A 118 13.43 9.36 2.55
N LYS A 119 12.57 8.57 3.19
CA LYS A 119 11.97 7.36 2.59
C LYS A 119 11.00 7.74 1.45
N ILE A 120 10.16 8.75 1.64
CA ILE A 120 9.28 9.30 0.59
C ILE A 120 10.10 9.68 -0.65
N ARG A 121 11.15 10.49 -0.49
CA ARG A 121 12.02 10.92 -1.60
C ARG A 121 12.64 9.74 -2.37
N ARG A 122 13.06 8.69 -1.66
CA ARG A 122 13.59 7.46 -2.28
C ARG A 122 12.53 6.72 -3.09
N LEU A 123 11.32 6.56 -2.56
CA LEU A 123 10.22 5.91 -3.29
C LEU A 123 9.78 6.71 -4.51
N VAL A 124 9.71 8.03 -4.40
CA VAL A 124 9.39 8.92 -5.52
C VAL A 124 10.41 8.74 -6.64
N LYS A 125 11.72 8.73 -6.32
CA LYS A 125 12.77 8.47 -7.29
C LYS A 125 12.60 7.09 -7.96
N TYR A 126 12.25 6.07 -7.18
CA TYR A 126 11.99 4.73 -7.71
C TYR A 126 10.81 4.72 -8.68
N TYR A 127 9.66 5.29 -8.30
CA TYR A 127 8.45 5.28 -9.12
C TYR A 127 8.53 6.17 -10.35
N LYS A 128 9.31 7.25 -10.31
CA LYS A 128 9.67 8.01 -11.52
C LYS A 128 10.47 7.15 -12.50
N ARG A 129 11.50 6.45 -12.00
CA ARG A 129 12.34 5.57 -12.82
C ARG A 129 11.55 4.41 -13.45
N THR A 130 10.52 3.90 -12.76
CA THR A 130 9.68 2.81 -13.27
C THR A 130 8.48 3.30 -14.10
N GLY A 131 8.30 4.61 -14.27
CA GLY A 131 7.20 5.19 -15.04
C GLY A 131 5.83 5.17 -14.38
N LYS A 132 5.75 4.80 -13.08
CA LYS A 132 4.48 4.83 -12.32
C LYS A 132 4.10 6.23 -11.83
N LEU A 133 5.06 7.15 -11.76
CA LEU A 133 4.83 8.55 -11.45
C LEU A 133 5.38 9.46 -12.56
N PRO A 134 4.69 10.58 -12.86
CA PRO A 134 5.20 11.60 -13.76
C PRO A 134 6.57 12.16 -13.30
N GLU A 135 7.43 12.53 -14.25
CA GLU A 135 8.78 13.06 -13.95
C GLU A 135 8.75 14.40 -13.21
N ASP A 136 7.72 15.20 -13.46
CA ASP A 136 7.44 16.49 -12.81
C ASP A 136 6.86 16.34 -11.40
N TRP A 137 6.42 15.13 -11.02
CA TRP A 137 5.81 14.90 -9.71
C TRP A 137 6.76 15.26 -8.56
N ARG A 138 6.33 16.12 -7.64
CA ARG A 138 7.12 16.52 -6.48
C ARG A 138 6.33 16.33 -5.19
N TYR A 139 7.02 15.83 -4.17
CA TYR A 139 6.48 15.80 -2.82
C TYR A 139 6.50 17.20 -2.25
N ASP A 140 5.33 17.82 -2.15
CA ASP A 140 5.12 19.04 -1.39
C ASP A 140 4.37 18.69 -0.09
N PRO A 141 4.96 18.96 1.09
CA PRO A 141 4.28 18.73 2.36
C PRO A 141 2.95 19.49 2.51
N SER A 142 2.76 20.62 1.84
CA SER A 142 1.49 21.38 1.86
C SER A 142 0.39 20.64 1.09
N MET A 143 0.74 19.84 0.08
CA MET A 143 -0.24 18.99 -0.62
C MET A 143 -0.82 17.88 0.26
N LEU A 144 -0.17 17.54 1.39
CA LEU A 144 -0.66 16.50 2.29
C LEU A 144 -2.01 16.84 2.92
N GLU A 145 -2.24 18.12 3.21
CA GLU A 145 -3.50 18.58 3.81
C GLU A 145 -4.69 18.36 2.87
N MET A 146 -4.47 18.49 1.56
CA MET A 146 -5.51 18.33 0.53
C MET A 146 -5.81 16.86 0.19
N ILE A 147 -4.86 15.94 0.41
CA ILE A 147 -5.01 14.51 0.04
C ILE A 147 -5.64 13.70 1.19
N ILE A 148 -5.54 14.20 2.42
CA ILE A 148 -5.93 13.45 3.63
C ILE A 148 -7.29 13.92 4.19
N THR A 149 -7.68 15.16 3.90
CA THR A 149 -9.00 15.73 4.24
C THR A 149 -10.02 15.33 3.18
#